data_AF-A0A7X1GW83-F1
#
_entry.id   AF-A0A7X1GW83-F1
#
_cell.length_a   1.000
_cell.length_b   1.000
_cell.length_c   1.000
_cell.angle_alpha   90.00
_cell.angle_beta   90.00
_cell.angle_gamma   90.00
#
_symmetry.space_group_name_H-M   'P 1'
#
loop_
_entity.id
_entity.type
_entity.pdbx_description
1 polymer ?
#
loop_
_entity_poly.entity_id
_entity_poly.type
_entity_poly.pdbx_seq_one_letter_code
_entity_poly.pdbx_strand_id
1 'polypeptide(L)'
;MAASAGDTVHISGTVERLNTIKNFPIINSLRVAVHFIADDGTIVDSKQLWSAGTNANDRFVRWTFPKQYPLPPAASAIGFSYRGTVSQGGGESGGQDGWQVWQRP
;
A
#
# COMPACT_ATOMS: atom_id res chain seq x y z
N MET A 1 6.92 -20.94 -16.59
CA MET A 1 5.67 -21.67 -16.32
C MET A 1 4.56 -20.63 -16.24
N ALA A 2 3.55 -20.72 -17.09
CA ALA A 2 2.41 -19.80 -17.02
C ALA A 2 1.49 -20.21 -15.87
N ALA A 3 1.02 -19.24 -15.08
CA ALA A 3 0.04 -19.48 -14.02
C ALA A 3 -1.27 -20.03 -14.62
N SER A 4 -1.85 -21.04 -13.97
CA SER A 4 -3.10 -21.66 -14.43
C SER A 4 -4.30 -20.81 -14.03
N ALA A 5 -5.37 -20.85 -14.83
CA ALA A 5 -6.62 -20.18 -14.48
C ALA A 5 -7.21 -20.83 -13.21
N GLY A 6 -7.06 -20.14 -12.08
CA GLY A 6 -7.44 -20.66 -10.75
C GLY A 6 -6.34 -20.56 -9.71
N ASP A 7 -5.11 -20.24 -10.11
CA ASP A 7 -4.01 -20.01 -9.17
C ASP A 7 -4.31 -18.77 -8.32
N THR A 8 -3.99 -18.85 -7.04
CA THR A 8 -4.15 -17.73 -6.11
C THR A 8 -2.81 -17.34 -5.51
N VAL A 9 -2.63 -16.04 -5.30
CA VAL A 9 -1.48 -15.51 -4.58
C VAL A 9 -1.90 -15.21 -3.14
N HIS A 10 -1.12 -15.70 -2.18
CA HIS A 10 -1.22 -15.32 -0.78
C HIS A 10 -0.18 -14.26 -0.46
N ILE A 11 -0.65 -13.11 -0.01
CA ILE A 11 0.21 -11.98 0.36
C ILE A 11 -0.07 -11.66 1.82
N SER A 12 0.96 -11.77 2.64
CA SER A 12 0.93 -11.32 4.02
C SER A 12 2.05 -10.32 4.26
N GLY A 13 1.80 -9.35 5.12
CA GLY A 13 2.77 -8.30 5.40
C GLY A 13 2.41 -7.49 6.63
N THR A 14 3.37 -6.68 7.05
CA THR A 14 3.21 -5.71 8.14
C THR A 14 3.48 -4.31 7.60
N VAL A 15 2.59 -3.37 7.89
CA VAL A 15 2.84 -1.93 7.69
C VAL A 15 3.27 -1.35 9.02
N GLU A 16 4.50 -0.85 9.07
CA GLU A 16 5.11 -0.27 10.26
C GLU A 16 5.46 1.21 10.02
N ARG A 17 5.04 2.08 10.94
CA ARG A 17 5.52 3.47 10.95
C ARG A 17 6.89 3.51 11.60
N LEU A 18 7.89 4.02 10.89
CA LEU A 18 9.21 4.26 11.46
C LEU A 18 9.16 5.44 12.45
N ASN A 19 9.79 5.25 13.61
CA ASN A 19 9.89 6.25 14.70
C ASN A 19 10.63 7.54 14.33
N THR A 20 11.15 7.65 13.10
CA THR A 20 11.80 8.85 12.57
C THR A 20 10.81 9.90 12.08
N ILE A 21 9.54 9.55 11.86
CA ILE A 21 8.47 10.50 11.47
C ILE A 21 7.95 11.19 12.74
N LYS A 22 8.62 12.27 13.19
CA LYS A 22 8.29 12.96 14.46
C LYS A 22 7.32 14.14 14.33
N ASN A 23 7.21 14.75 13.15
CA ASN A 23 6.51 16.02 12.96
C ASN A 23 5.11 15.89 12.36
N PHE A 24 4.65 14.67 12.11
CA PHE A 24 3.39 14.40 11.41
C PHE A 24 2.57 13.36 12.19
N PRO A 25 1.83 13.81 13.23
CA PRO A 25 1.13 12.93 14.15
C PRO A 25 -0.23 12.43 13.63
N ILE A 26 -0.64 12.80 12.42
CA ILE A 26 -1.94 12.37 11.88
C ILE A 26 -1.74 11.78 10.50
N ILE A 27 -2.10 10.50 10.34
CA ILE A 27 -2.27 9.88 9.03
C ILE A 27 -3.68 10.23 8.54
N ASN A 28 -3.76 11.09 7.52
CA ASN A 28 -5.03 11.45 6.89
C ASN A 28 -5.49 10.31 5.96
N SER A 29 -4.53 9.73 5.24
CA SER A 29 -4.73 8.51 4.47
C SER A 29 -3.41 7.76 4.32
N LEU A 30 -3.49 6.44 4.31
CA LEU A 30 -2.40 5.56 3.88
C LEU A 30 -3.02 4.40 3.13
N ARG A 31 -2.55 4.12 1.92
CA ARG A 31 -2.99 3.01 1.09
C ARG A 31 -1.78 2.23 0.61
N VAL A 32 -1.83 0.93 0.78
CA VAL A 32 -0.86 -0.03 0.23
C VAL A 32 -1.60 -0.88 -0.80
N ALA A 33 -1.03 -0.99 -2.00
CA ALA A 33 -1.59 -1.79 -3.07
C ALA A 33 -0.54 -2.73 -3.67
N VAL A 34 -1.04 -3.82 -4.23
CA VAL A 34 -0.29 -4.76 -5.06
C VAL A 34 -0.72 -4.57 -6.51
N HIS A 35 0.22 -4.68 -7.42
CA HIS A 35 -0.01 -4.60 -8.85
C HIS A 35 0.55 -5.85 -9.51
N PHE A 36 -0.26 -6.45 -10.37
CA PHE A 36 0.13 -7.58 -11.18
C PHE A 36 0.62 -7.05 -12.52
N ILE A 37 1.82 -7.47 -12.91
CA ILE A 37 2.57 -6.90 -14.03
C ILE A 37 2.83 -8.00 -15.04
N ALA A 38 2.55 -7.73 -16.32
CA ALA A 38 2.86 -8.61 -17.44
C ALA A 38 4.34 -8.49 -17.87
N ASP A 39 4.79 -9.39 -18.73
CA ASP A 39 6.19 -9.45 -19.20
C ASP A 39 6.66 -8.19 -19.93
N ASP A 40 5.74 -7.44 -20.52
CA ASP A 40 6.00 -6.16 -21.19
C ASP A 40 6.06 -4.96 -20.20
N GLY A 41 5.87 -5.20 -18.90
CA GLY A 41 5.81 -4.18 -17.87
C GLY A 41 4.43 -3.54 -17.67
N THR A 42 3.40 -3.99 -18.39
CA THR A 42 2.03 -3.47 -18.25
C THR A 42 1.40 -3.95 -16.94
N ILE A 43 0.77 -3.05 -16.19
CA ILE A 43 -0.05 -3.42 -15.02
C ILE A 43 -1.37 -3.99 -15.51
N VAL A 44 -1.59 -5.28 -15.30
CA VAL A 44 -2.81 -6.01 -15.73
C VAL A 44 -3.90 -6.02 -14.66
N ASP A 45 -3.54 -5.84 -13.38
CA ASP A 45 -4.50 -5.70 -12.29
C ASP A 45 -3.87 -4.97 -11.09
N SER A 46 -4.68 -4.36 -10.24
CA SER A 46 -4.24 -3.69 -9.01
C SER A 46 -5.24 -3.94 -7.89
N LYS A 47 -4.75 -4.41 -6.74
CA LYS A 47 -5.58 -4.72 -5.57
C LYS A 47 -5.08 -3.99 -4.33
N GLN A 48 -6.01 -3.57 -3.47
CA GLN A 48 -5.66 -2.93 -2.20
C GLN A 48 -5.29 -3.98 -1.15
N LEU A 49 -4.04 -3.95 -0.69
CA LEU A 49 -3.58 -4.78 0.42
C LEU A 49 -4.09 -4.25 1.76
N TRP A 50 -3.96 -2.94 1.96
CA TRP A 50 -4.34 -2.30 3.21
C TRP A 50 -4.66 -0.81 3.02
N SER A 51 -5.51 -0.25 3.88
CA SER A 51 -5.72 1.19 3.97
C SER A 51 -6.08 1.64 5.37
N ALA A 52 -5.56 2.79 5.81
CA ALA A 52 -6.09 3.55 6.94
C ALA A 52 -6.90 4.75 6.43
N GLY A 53 -8.08 4.95 7.04
CA GLY A 53 -8.90 6.14 6.89
C GLY A 53 -8.51 7.27 7.84
N THR A 54 -9.16 8.41 7.66
CA THR A 54 -8.99 9.65 8.44
C THR A 54 -9.15 9.41 9.95
N ASN A 55 -8.24 9.98 10.75
CA ASN A 55 -8.25 9.99 12.23
C ASN A 55 -7.84 8.69 12.95
N ALA A 56 -7.14 7.77 12.28
CA ALA A 56 -6.47 6.67 12.99
C ALA A 56 -5.34 7.25 13.88
N ASN A 57 -5.45 7.07 15.20
CA ASN A 57 -4.46 7.54 16.17
C ASN A 57 -3.10 6.90 15.83
N ASP A 58 -2.13 7.74 15.45
CA ASP A 58 -0.92 7.40 14.69
C ASP A 58 0.19 6.72 15.51
N ARG A 59 0.01 6.64 16.84
CA ARG A 59 1.06 6.26 17.77
C ARG A 59 1.45 4.78 17.67
N PHE A 60 0.64 3.94 17.05
CA PHE A 60 0.86 2.49 16.99
C PHE A 60 0.39 1.88 15.66
N VAL A 61 0.97 2.33 14.54
CA VAL A 61 0.67 1.74 13.23
C VAL A 61 1.62 0.56 13.02
N ARG A 62 1.30 -0.59 13.65
CA ARG A 62 1.80 -1.91 13.26
C ARG A 62 0.60 -2.74 12.82
N TRP A 63 0.36 -2.77 11.51
CA TRP A 63 -0.80 -3.45 10.95
C TRP A 63 -0.37 -4.65 10.15
N THR A 64 -0.88 -5.81 10.52
CA THR A 64 -0.72 -7.03 9.72
C THR A 64 -1.93 -7.20 8.81
N PHE A 65 -1.69 -7.67 7.59
CA PHE A 65 -2.77 -8.07 6.69
C PHE A 65 -2.45 -9.42 6.06
N PRO A 66 -3.42 -10.35 6.03
CA PRO A 66 -3.43 -11.47 5.09
C PRO A 66 -4.42 -11.18 3.96
N LYS A 67 -3.98 -11.31 2.70
CA LYS A 67 -4.80 -11.19 1.51
C LYS A 67 -4.58 -12.36 0.56
N GLN A 68 -5.66 -12.77 -0.10
CA GLN A 68 -5.64 -13.74 -1.17
C GLN A 68 -6.30 -13.12 -2.40
N TYR A 69 -5.63 -13.23 -3.55
CA TYR A 69 -6.19 -12.79 -4.83
C TYR A 69 -6.00 -13.86 -5.88
N PRO A 70 -6.93 -13.96 -6.86
CA PRO A 70 -6.66 -14.72 -8.07
C PRO A 70 -5.44 -14.11 -8.78
N LEU A 71 -4.53 -14.96 -9.25
CA LEU A 71 -3.39 -14.54 -10.07
C LEU A 71 -3.89 -14.32 -11.49
N PRO A 72 -3.84 -13.08 -12.04
CA PRO A 72 -4.26 -12.83 -13.41
C PRO A 72 -3.40 -13.67 -14.37
N PRO A 73 -3.98 -14.34 -15.39
CA PRO A 73 -3.22 -15.23 -16.29
C PRO A 73 -2.06 -14.55 -17.03
N ALA A 74 -2.16 -13.24 -17.26
CA ALA A 74 -1.15 -12.44 -17.94
C ALA A 74 -0.07 -11.88 -16.99
N ALA A 75 -0.16 -12.14 -15.67
CA ALA A 75 0.79 -11.62 -14.70
C ALA A 75 2.03 -12.51 -14.60
N SER A 76 3.22 -11.91 -14.70
CA SER A 76 4.52 -12.56 -14.51
C SER A 76 5.33 -11.97 -13.36
N ALA A 77 4.99 -10.75 -12.92
CA ALA A 77 5.61 -10.09 -11.78
C ALA A 77 4.57 -9.39 -10.88
N ILE A 78 5.00 -9.05 -9.66
CA ILE A 78 4.20 -8.35 -8.67
C ILE A 78 4.96 -7.13 -8.15
N GLY A 79 4.38 -5.93 -8.28
CA GLY A 79 4.90 -4.69 -7.71
C GLY A 79 4.04 -4.17 -6.56
N PHE A 80 4.63 -3.33 -5.70
CA PHE A 80 3.94 -2.74 -4.55
C PHE A 80 3.99 -1.22 -4.59
N SER A 81 2.85 -0.58 -4.31
CA SER A 81 2.76 0.88 -4.13
C SER A 81 2.34 1.18 -2.71
N TYR A 82 2.83 2.31 -2.22
CA TYR A 82 2.22 2.96 -1.09
C TYR A 82 2.10 4.46 -1.35
N ARG A 83 0.96 5.00 -0.93
CA ARG A 83 0.72 6.44 -0.92
C ARG A 83 0.05 6.83 0.38
N GLY A 84 0.41 8.00 0.88
CA GLY A 84 -0.21 8.53 2.08
C GLY A 84 -0.13 10.04 2.13
N THR A 85 -0.95 10.59 3.01
CA THR A 85 -0.94 12.00 3.37
C THR A 85 -0.97 12.09 4.88
N VAL A 86 -0.16 13.00 5.40
CA VAL A 86 -0.11 13.30 6.82
C VAL A 86 -0.35 14.79 7.06
N SER A 87 -0.80 15.12 8.27
CA SER A 87 -0.91 16.49 8.73
C SER A 87 -0.32 16.68 10.12
N GLN A 88 0.03 17.93 10.43
CA GLN A 88 0.53 18.32 11.75
C GLN A 88 -0.57 18.37 12.84
N GLY A 89 -1.84 18.37 12.44
CA GLY A 89 -2.99 18.58 13.32
C GLY A 89 -3.15 20.05 13.72
N GLY A 90 -4.35 20.60 13.48
CA GLY A 90 -4.74 21.96 13.87
C GLY A 90 -5.23 22.81 12.71
N GLY A 91 -6.55 22.83 12.48
CA GLY A 91 -7.25 23.83 11.66
C GLY A 91 -6.83 23.96 10.19
N GLU A 92 -7.52 24.83 9.45
CA GLU A 92 -7.37 25.07 8.00
C GLU A 92 -5.96 25.53 7.53
N SER A 93 -5.02 25.71 8.47
CA SER A 93 -3.66 26.21 8.24
C SER A 93 -2.55 25.23 8.67
N GLY A 94 -2.89 24.01 9.09
CA GLY A 94 -1.91 22.97 9.39
C GLY A 94 -1.26 22.39 8.12
N GLY A 95 0.07 22.43 8.03
CA GLY A 95 0.82 21.90 6.88
C GLY A 95 0.46 20.44 6.57
N GLN A 96 0.25 20.17 5.28
CA GLN A 96 0.00 18.84 4.73
C GLN A 96 1.20 18.40 3.91
N ASP A 97 1.68 17.18 4.14
CA ASP A 97 2.69 16.55 3.30
C ASP A 97 2.20 15.18 2.81
N GLY A 98 2.46 14.93 1.53
CA GLY A 98 2.09 13.69 0.85
C GLY A 98 3.33 12.95 0.35
N TRP A 99 3.24 11.63 0.30
CA TRP A 99 4.26 10.81 -0.36
C TRP A 99 3.61 9.75 -1.24
N GLN A 100 4.29 9.48 -2.35
CA GLN A 100 3.98 8.38 -3.25
C GLN A 100 5.30 7.73 -3.63
N VAL A 101 5.46 6.46 -3.29
CA VAL A 101 6.65 5.69 -3.67
C VAL A 101 6.19 4.43 -4.38
N TRP A 102 6.86 4.17 -5.51
CA TRP A 102 6.67 3.01 -6.35
C TRP A 102 7.99 2.25 -6.43
N GLN A 103 7.98 0.98 -6.06
CA GLN A 103 9.12 0.09 -6.27
C GLN A 103 8.72 -0.94 -7.34
N ARG A 104 9.38 -0.86 -8.50
CA ARG A 104 9.34 -1.94 -9.50
C ARG A 104 10.22 -3.08 -8.97
N PRO A 105 9.80 -4.35 -9.11
CA PRO A 105 10.63 -5.51 -8.80
C PRO A 105 11.94 -5.52 -9.57
#